data_AF-A0A382LM02-F1
#
_entry.id   AF-A0A382LM02-F1
#
_cell.length_a   1.000
_cell.length_b   1.000
_cell.length_c   1.000
_cell.angle_alpha   90.00
_cell.angle_beta   90.00
_cell.angle_gamma   90.00
#
_symmetry.space_group_name_H-M   'P 1'
#
loop_
_entity.id
_entity.type
_entity.pdbx_description
1 polymer ?
#
loop_
_entity_poly.entity_id
_entity_poly.type
_entity_poly.pdbx_seq_one_letter_code
_entity_poly.pdbx_strand_id
1 'polypeptide(L)'
;MPRTPQGYVVMLGLMKVGAVPMPATTLCTPGDIEYRVNEAEAVLAITDMENSDKVAEIAGNCPTLEHLLLVGDEQSRRRPDYRNNRSSERCVHRWR
;
A
#
# COMPACT_ATOMS: atom_id res chain seq x y z
N MET A 1 4.94 6.35 -0.85
CA MET A 1 5.38 5.59 -2.04
C MET A 1 5.94 6.47 -3.16
N PRO A 2 7.26 6.43 -3.41
CA PRO A 2 7.91 7.07 -4.56
C PRO A 2 7.62 6.34 -5.90
N ARG A 3 8.00 6.95 -7.05
CA ARG A 3 7.84 6.45 -8.44
C ARG A 3 8.59 5.13 -8.68
N THR A 4 8.10 4.04 -8.10
CA THR A 4 8.68 2.71 -8.11
C THR A 4 7.80 1.76 -8.94
N PRO A 5 8.37 0.71 -9.58
CA PRO A 5 7.60 -0.26 -10.37
C PRO A 5 6.39 -0.84 -9.62
N GLN A 6 6.55 -1.10 -8.32
CA GLN A 6 5.51 -1.66 -7.47
C GLN A 6 4.29 -0.75 -7.38
N GLY A 7 4.49 0.58 -7.24
CA GLY A 7 3.39 1.54 -7.22
C GLY A 7 2.56 1.54 -8.51
N TYR A 8 3.21 1.36 -9.66
CA TYR A 8 2.52 1.23 -10.95
C TYR A 8 1.73 -0.07 -11.06
N VAL A 9 2.33 -1.20 -10.64
CA VAL A 9 1.64 -2.52 -10.64
C VAL A 9 0.41 -2.48 -9.74
N VAL A 10 0.52 -1.87 -8.56
CA VAL A 10 -0.61 -1.68 -7.64
C VAL A 10 -1.72 -0.85 -8.29
N MET A 11 -1.39 0.31 -8.88
CA MET A 11 -2.37 1.16 -9.55
C MET A 11 -3.13 0.40 -10.64
N LEU A 12 -2.40 -0.34 -11.48
CA LEU A 12 -2.99 -1.15 -12.55
C LEU A 12 -3.82 -2.32 -12.01
N GLY A 13 -3.38 -2.95 -10.92
CA GLY A 13 -4.12 -4.01 -10.25
C GLY A 13 -5.44 -3.52 -9.68
N LEU A 14 -5.45 -2.34 -9.03
CA LEU A 14 -6.66 -1.71 -8.51
C LEU A 14 -7.64 -1.40 -9.65
N MET A 15 -7.17 -0.79 -10.73
CA MET A 15 -8.00 -0.54 -11.91
C MET A 15 -8.56 -1.84 -12.52
N LYS A 16 -7.76 -2.91 -12.53
CA LYS A 16 -8.18 -4.22 -13.07
C LYS A 16 -9.27 -4.89 -12.23
N VAL A 17 -9.25 -4.69 -10.92
CA VAL A 17 -10.26 -5.20 -9.97
C VAL A 17 -11.49 -4.26 -9.92
N GLY A 18 -11.41 -3.07 -10.52
CA GLY A 18 -12.47 -2.07 -10.48
C GLY A 18 -12.47 -1.23 -9.20
N ALA A 19 -11.39 -1.27 -8.42
CA ALA A 19 -11.19 -0.41 -7.27
C ALA A 19 -10.75 1.00 -7.72
N VAL A 20 -11.15 2.03 -6.97
CA VAL A 20 -10.77 3.42 -7.24
C VAL A 20 -9.51 3.77 -6.46
N PRO A 21 -8.34 3.92 -7.11
CA PRO A 21 -7.13 4.29 -6.41
C PRO A 21 -7.16 5.77 -6.02
N MET A 22 -6.84 6.07 -4.76
CA MET A 22 -6.66 7.43 -4.27
C MET A 22 -5.19 7.68 -3.92
N PRO A 23 -4.37 8.23 -4.82
CA PRO A 23 -2.98 8.49 -4.50
C PRO A 23 -2.85 9.57 -3.40
N ALA A 24 -1.94 9.32 -2.46
CA ALA A 24 -1.53 10.27 -1.42
C ALA A 24 -0.05 10.62 -1.62
N THR A 25 0.31 11.87 -1.32
CA THR A 25 1.71 12.29 -1.35
C THR A 25 2.41 11.83 -0.08
N THR A 26 3.72 11.60 -0.14
CA THR A 26 4.52 11.24 1.04
C THR A 26 4.58 12.36 2.09
N LEU A 27 4.23 13.59 1.68
CA LEU A 27 4.13 14.77 2.52
C LEU A 27 2.84 14.84 3.35
N CYS A 28 1.83 14.00 3.06
CA CYS A 28 0.63 13.94 3.87
C CYS A 28 0.98 13.61 5.33
N THR A 29 0.38 14.35 6.25
CA THR A 29 0.46 14.06 7.68
C THR A 29 -0.48 12.90 8.03
N PRO A 30 -0.29 12.22 9.18
CA PRO A 30 -1.23 11.18 9.63
C PRO A 30 -2.69 11.68 9.63
N GLY A 31 -2.95 12.90 10.13
CA GLY A 31 -4.29 13.48 10.14
C GLY A 31 -4.91 13.68 8.75
N ASP A 32 -4.11 14.05 7.74
CA ASP A 32 -4.60 14.16 6.36
C ASP A 32 -4.98 12.78 5.78
N ILE A 33 -4.22 11.75 6.14
CA ILE A 33 -4.48 10.38 5.69
C ILE A 33 -5.76 9.86 6.38
N GLU A 34 -5.90 10.07 7.69
CA GLU A 34 -7.08 9.69 8.45
C GLU A 34 -8.35 10.34 7.87
N TYR A 35 -8.31 11.66 7.65
CA TYR A 35 -9.43 12.39 7.07
C TYR A 35 -9.85 11.81 5.71
N ARG A 36 -8.90 11.51 4.83
CA ARG A 36 -9.18 10.97 3.49
C ARG A 36 -9.67 9.53 3.53
N VAL A 37 -9.14 8.70 4.43
CA VAL A 37 -9.59 7.31 4.60
C VAL A 37 -11.01 7.27 5.13
N ASN A 38 -11.34 8.13 6.09
CA ASN A 38 -12.69 8.22 6.65
C ASN A 38 -13.69 8.80 5.63
N GLU A 39 -13.34 9.90 4.96
CA GLU A 39 -14.24 10.55 3.99
C GLU A 39 -14.50 9.69 2.75
N ALA A 40 -13.49 8.93 2.29
CA ALA A 40 -13.64 8.04 1.14
C ALA A 40 -14.01 6.60 1.51
N GLU A 41 -14.25 6.32 2.79
CA GLU A 41 -14.53 4.99 3.32
C GLU A 41 -13.54 3.93 2.80
N ALA A 42 -12.25 4.27 2.78
CA ALA A 42 -11.24 3.48 2.11
C ALA A 42 -11.00 2.14 2.84
N VAL A 43 -11.18 1.03 2.13
CA VAL A 43 -11.04 -0.34 2.68
C VAL A 43 -9.59 -0.85 2.70
N LEU A 44 -8.74 -0.31 1.83
CA LEU A 44 -7.36 -0.77 1.63
C LEU A 44 -6.39 0.42 1.59
N ALA A 45 -5.42 0.42 2.50
CA ALA A 45 -4.27 1.32 2.45
C ALA A 45 -3.03 0.57 1.93
N ILE A 46 -2.28 1.20 1.03
CA ILE A 46 -1.06 0.64 0.45
C ILE A 46 0.07 1.63 0.70
N THR A 47 1.11 1.18 1.39
CA THR A 47 2.20 2.06 1.84
C THR A 47 3.55 1.35 1.80
N ASP A 48 4.64 2.10 1.90
CA ASP A 48 6.01 1.56 2.03
C ASP A 48 6.42 1.49 3.51
N MET A 49 7.58 0.90 3.80
CA MET A 49 8.10 0.76 5.16
C MET A 49 8.44 2.10 5.83
N GLU A 50 8.66 3.18 5.07
CA GLU A 50 8.96 4.50 5.63
C GLU A 50 7.68 5.23 6.07
N ASN A 51 6.56 4.94 5.41
CA ASN A 51 5.27 5.55 5.70
C ASN A 51 4.29 4.60 6.40
N SER A 52 4.73 3.40 6.79
CA SER A 52 3.91 2.41 7.51
C SER A 52 3.43 2.93 8.86
N ASP A 53 4.32 3.59 9.59
CA ASP A 53 4.06 4.00 10.97
C ASP A 53 2.96 5.05 11.05
N LYS A 54 2.92 5.96 10.06
CA LYS A 54 1.85 6.96 9.92
C LYS A 54 0.48 6.31 9.71
N VAL A 55 0.43 5.20 8.97
CA VAL A 55 -0.83 4.49 8.69
C VAL A 55 -1.23 3.63 9.89
N ALA A 56 -0.25 3.04 10.58
CA ALA A 56 -0.49 2.29 11.81
C ALA A 56 -1.06 3.17 12.94
N GLU A 57 -0.58 4.41 13.06
CA GLU A 57 -1.06 5.40 14.04
C GLU A 57 -2.56 5.71 13.88
N ILE A 58 -3.03 5.82 12.63
CA ILE A 58 -4.43 6.19 12.33
C ILE A 58 -5.36 4.99 12.20
N ALA A 59 -4.83 3.76 12.11
CA ALA A 59 -5.62 2.55 11.86
C ALA A 59 -6.72 2.36 12.93
N GLY A 60 -6.46 2.76 14.18
CA GLY A 60 -7.44 2.71 15.26
C GLY A 60 -8.61 3.69 15.11
N ASN A 61 -8.42 4.77 14.35
CA ASN A 61 -9.43 5.81 14.11
C ASN A 61 -10.19 5.63 12.79
N CYS A 62 -9.83 4.63 11.98
CA CYS A 62 -10.39 4.38 10.66
C CYS A 62 -11.22 3.08 10.66
N PRO A 63 -12.54 3.13 10.96
CA PRO A 63 -13.35 1.91 11.09
C PRO A 63 -13.56 1.18 9.77
N THR A 64 -13.41 1.87 8.63
CA THR A 64 -13.55 1.33 7.28
C THR A 64 -12.29 0.65 6.76
N LEU A 65 -11.14 0.89 7.41
CA LEU A 65 -9.85 0.40 6.94
C LEU A 65 -9.62 -1.05 7.36
N GLU A 66 -9.92 -2.00 6.47
CA GLU A 66 -9.79 -3.43 6.74
C GLU A 66 -8.43 -4.02 6.37
N HIS A 67 -7.74 -3.42 5.40
CA HIS A 67 -6.54 -3.99 4.80
C HIS A 67 -5.40 -2.97 4.74
N LEU A 68 -4.22 -3.39 5.16
CA LEU A 68 -2.98 -2.64 5.01
C LEU A 68 -1.98 -3.50 4.21
N LEU A 69 -1.55 -2.99 3.06
CA LEU A 69 -0.56 -3.66 2.22
C LEU A 69 0.74 -2.87 2.24
N LEU A 70 1.78 -3.49 2.81
CA LEU A 70 3.13 -2.95 2.85
C LEU A 70 3.88 -3.37 1.60
N VAL A 71 4.45 -2.39 0.90
CA VAL A 71 5.23 -2.59 -0.31
C VAL A 71 6.70 -2.32 0.01
N GLY A 72 7.47 -3.40 0.06
CA GLY A 72 8.90 -3.39 0.30
C GLY A 72 9.36 -4.78 0.67
N ASP A 73 10.53 -5.19 0.18
CA ASP A 73 11.16 -6.45 0.55
C ASP A 73 12.60 -6.18 1.02
N GLU A 74 13.06 -6.99 1.98
CA GLU A 74 14.48 -7.17 2.35
C GLU A 74 15.37 -7.57 1.13
N GLN A 75 14.73 -7.90 0.01
CA GLN A 75 15.32 -8.31 -1.27
C GLN A 75 15.96 -7.17 -2.09
N SER A 76 16.08 -5.94 -1.58
CA SER A 76 16.72 -4.83 -2.34
C SER A 76 18.22 -5.06 -2.63
N ARG A 77 18.84 -6.08 -2.03
CA ARG A 77 20.21 -6.52 -2.34
C ARG A 77 20.34 -7.43 -3.58
N ARG A 78 19.25 -7.96 -4.14
CA ARG A 78 19.33 -8.77 -5.37
C ARG A 78 18.61 -8.06 -6.50
N ARG A 79 19.38 -7.44 -7.38
CA ARG A 79 18.94 -7.01 -8.71
C ARG A 79 18.01 -8.08 -9.32
N PRO A 80 16.75 -7.76 -9.67
CA PRO A 80 15.89 -8.70 -10.37
C PRO A 80 16.39 -8.81 -11.82
N ASP A 81 16.96 -9.96 -12.17
CA ASP A 81 17.17 -10.38 -13.55
C ASP A 81 15.81 -10.76 -14.15
N TYR A 82 15.37 -10.04 -15.18
CA TYR A 82 14.04 -10.20 -15.81
C TYR A 82 13.90 -11.48 -16.64
N ARG A 83 14.71 -12.50 -16.38
CA ARG A 83 14.92 -13.66 -17.25
C ARG A 83 14.42 -14.99 -16.71
N ASN A 84 13.53 -15.01 -15.72
CA ASN A 84 12.85 -16.26 -15.39
C ASN A 84 11.48 -16.05 -14.76
N ASN A 85 10.47 -16.49 -15.50
CA ASN A 85 9.09 -16.64 -15.05
C ASN A 85 9.00 -17.84 -14.10
N ARG A 86 8.90 -17.61 -12.78
CA ARG A 86 8.23 -18.54 -11.86
C ARG A 86 7.99 -17.93 -10.47
N SER A 87 6.72 -17.98 -10.08
CA SER A 87 6.19 -18.12 -8.72
C SER A 87 6.86 -17.38 -7.56
N SER A 88 6.15 -16.40 -7.01
CA SER A 88 6.17 -16.17 -5.57
C SER A 88 4.80 -15.68 -5.11
N GLU A 89 3.95 -16.64 -4.78
CA GLU A 89 2.78 -16.43 -3.95
C GLU A 89 3.19 -15.99 -2.53
N ARG A 90 2.30 -15.21 -1.91
CA ARG A 90 2.20 -14.87 -0.47
C ARG A 90 3.21 -13.87 0.09
N CYS A 91 2.70 -12.67 0.38
CA CYS A 91 2.67 -12.18 1.76
C CYS A 91 1.52 -11.16 1.93
N VAL A 92 0.31 -11.67 2.16
CA VAL A 92 -0.81 -10.85 2.63
C VAL A 92 -0.86 -11.07 4.15
N HIS A 93 -0.16 -10.22 4.91
CA HIS A 93 -0.32 -10.20 6.35
C HIS A 93 -1.66 -9.55 6.69
N ARG A 94 -2.67 -10.40 6.86
CA ARG A 94 -3.96 -10.06 7.46
C ARG A 94 -3.72 -9.76 8.94
N TRP A 95 -3.67 -8.48 9.29
CA TRP A 95 -3.81 -8.05 10.68
C TRP A 95 -5.29 -8.10 11.07
N ARG A 96 -5.53 -8.48 12.32
CA ARG A 96 -6.82 -8.50 13.02
C ARG A 96 -6.63 -7.76 14.33
#